data_AF-A0A967ZZX4-F1
#
_entry.id   AF-A0A967ZZX4-F1
#
_cell.length_a   1.000
_cell.length_b   1.000
_cell.length_c   1.000
_cell.angle_alpha   90.00
_cell.angle_beta   90.00
_cell.angle_gamma   90.00
#
_symmetry.space_group_name_H-M   'P 1'
#
loop_
_entity.id
_entity.type
_entity.pdbx_description
1 polymer ?
#
loop_
_entity_poly.entity_id
_entity_poly.type
_entity_poly.pdbx_seq_one_letter_code
_entity_poly.pdbx_strand_id
1 'polypeptide(L)'
;GPAQARIFRMKEAVPLAALPAKDTNKVLEAVSEAYPQYIDGKDILHTGLNNIGAIFHPAISMLNAGWIEARKGEFQFYLEGVTPTVARIMEVLDRERVTVASAVGVRATTAKEWLQMAYLAKGDTLLDAIHNQQGYRGINAPPTLLHRYITEDVPMSLVPIASLGKRYGVSVRGMDSIIRLSCIAHSTDYWRRGRTMEGLGIEPLSVSELRAYVREGIIEY
;
A
#
# COMPACT_ATOMS: atom_id res chain seq x y z
N GLY A 1 -26.70 -15.12 -0.60
CA GLY A 1 -26.60 -15.41 -2.05
C GLY A 1 -25.94 -14.26 -2.79
N PRO A 2 -25.83 -14.29 -4.14
CA PRO A 2 -25.06 -13.30 -4.92
C PRO A 2 -25.52 -11.84 -4.78
N ALA A 3 -26.79 -11.59 -4.42
CA ALA A 3 -27.37 -10.25 -4.20
C ALA A 3 -27.44 -9.84 -2.71
N GLN A 4 -26.77 -10.57 -1.81
CA GLN A 4 -26.76 -10.28 -0.38
C GLN A 4 -25.32 -9.99 0.07
N ALA A 5 -25.14 -8.93 0.83
CA ALA A 5 -23.88 -8.59 1.47
C ALA A 5 -24.05 -8.61 2.99
N ARG A 6 -23.04 -9.16 3.69
CA ARG A 6 -22.94 -9.06 5.14
C ARG A 6 -21.86 -8.04 5.50
N ILE A 7 -22.25 -6.99 6.20
CA ILE A 7 -21.30 -6.01 6.74
C ILE A 7 -20.76 -6.57 8.05
N PHE A 8 -19.49 -6.98 8.05
CA PHE A 8 -18.85 -7.50 9.27
C PHE A 8 -18.46 -6.38 10.23
N ARG A 9 -17.93 -5.28 9.69
CA ARG A 9 -17.51 -4.08 10.42
C ARG A 9 -17.57 -2.87 9.50
N MET A 10 -17.67 -1.69 10.11
CA MET A 10 -17.48 -0.40 9.44
C MET A 10 -16.31 0.32 10.11
N LYS A 11 -15.45 0.97 9.30
CA LYS A 11 -14.39 1.83 9.84
C LYS A 11 -14.99 3.14 10.32
N GLU A 12 -14.43 3.72 11.37
CA GLU A 12 -14.88 5.02 11.88
C GLU A 12 -14.44 6.19 11.00
N ALA A 13 -13.25 6.09 10.40
CA ALA A 13 -12.70 7.11 9.52
C ALA A 13 -11.91 6.49 8.36
N VAL A 14 -12.10 7.03 7.15
CA VAL A 14 -11.37 6.63 5.94
C VAL A 14 -10.93 7.89 5.19
N PRO A 15 -9.63 8.16 5.06
CA PRO A 15 -9.15 9.29 4.27
C PRO A 15 -9.54 9.17 2.79
N LEU A 16 -10.10 10.24 2.22
CA LEU A 16 -10.48 10.37 0.81
C LEU A 16 -9.82 11.62 0.22
N ALA A 17 -9.30 11.53 -1.00
CA ALA A 17 -8.77 12.68 -1.71
C ALA A 17 -9.19 12.65 -3.18
N ALA A 18 -9.49 13.83 -3.73
CA ALA A 18 -9.75 14.03 -5.15
C ALA A 18 -8.49 14.51 -5.88
N LEU A 19 -8.49 14.37 -7.21
CA LEU A 19 -7.60 15.08 -8.11
C LEU A 19 -8.49 15.98 -9.00
N PRO A 20 -8.40 17.31 -8.90
CA PRO A 20 -7.50 18.08 -8.03
C PRO A 20 -7.89 18.06 -6.55
N ALA A 21 -6.90 18.22 -5.65
CA ALA A 21 -7.12 18.17 -4.21
C ALA A 21 -8.11 19.24 -3.72
N LYS A 22 -8.17 20.41 -4.38
CA LYS A 22 -9.15 21.48 -4.08
C LYS A 22 -10.61 21.04 -4.20
N ASP A 23 -10.89 19.98 -4.94
CA ASP A 23 -12.23 19.44 -5.12
C ASP A 23 -12.58 18.33 -4.10
N THR A 24 -11.69 18.02 -3.14
CA THR A 24 -11.92 16.96 -2.15
C THR A 24 -13.19 17.19 -1.33
N ASN A 25 -13.45 18.43 -0.90
CA ASN A 25 -14.68 18.76 -0.14
C ASN A 25 -15.95 18.52 -0.95
N LYS A 26 -15.93 18.84 -2.25
CA LYS A 26 -17.06 18.58 -3.15
C LYS A 26 -17.36 17.09 -3.25
N VAL A 27 -16.33 16.24 -3.28
CA VAL A 27 -16.50 14.78 -3.29
C VAL A 27 -17.01 14.28 -1.94
N LEU A 28 -16.47 14.76 -0.83
CA LEU A 28 -16.92 14.40 0.52
C LEU A 28 -18.40 14.72 0.72
N GLU A 29 -18.84 15.93 0.35
CA GLU A 29 -20.25 16.33 0.42
C GLU A 29 -21.14 15.38 -0.39
N ALA A 30 -20.74 15.05 -1.62
CA ALA A 30 -21.50 14.19 -2.51
C ALA A 30 -21.66 12.74 -2.01
N VAL A 31 -20.73 12.23 -1.21
CA VAL A 31 -20.76 10.85 -0.68
C VAL A 31 -21.21 10.76 0.78
N SER A 32 -21.32 11.89 1.48
CA SER A 32 -21.50 11.94 2.95
C SER A 32 -22.78 11.26 3.44
N GLU A 33 -23.88 11.30 2.68
CA GLU A 33 -25.14 10.65 3.05
C GLU A 33 -24.99 9.13 3.13
N ALA A 34 -24.29 8.53 2.16
CA ALA A 34 -24.10 7.08 2.10
C ALA A 34 -22.88 6.61 2.90
N TYR A 35 -21.84 7.43 2.97
CA TYR A 35 -20.52 7.07 3.52
C TYR A 35 -19.97 8.20 4.42
N PRO A 36 -20.61 8.48 5.57
CA PRO A 36 -20.22 9.57 6.47
C PRO A 36 -18.84 9.39 7.11
N GLN A 37 -18.23 8.21 6.98
CA GLN A 37 -16.91 7.89 7.53
C GLN A 37 -15.75 8.38 6.66
N TYR A 38 -16.02 8.86 5.44
CA TYR A 38 -14.97 9.51 4.65
C TYR A 38 -14.60 10.86 5.26
N ILE A 39 -13.30 11.06 5.43
CA ILE A 39 -12.71 12.29 5.96
C ILE A 39 -11.69 12.84 4.96
N ASP A 40 -11.34 14.13 5.10
CA ASP A 40 -10.33 14.76 4.25
C ASP A 40 -8.98 14.03 4.33
N GLY A 41 -8.56 13.49 3.18
CA GLY A 41 -7.30 12.79 2.97
C GLY A 41 -6.16 13.67 2.48
N LYS A 42 -6.36 15.00 2.42
CA LYS A 42 -5.45 16.05 1.95
C LYS A 42 -5.24 16.06 0.44
N ASP A 43 -4.64 15.01 -0.11
CA ASP A 43 -4.36 14.88 -1.53
C ASP A 43 -4.08 13.42 -1.93
N ILE A 44 -4.07 13.14 -3.24
CA ILE A 44 -3.92 11.76 -3.75
C ILE A 44 -2.54 11.15 -3.49
N LEU A 45 -1.49 11.97 -3.29
CA LEU A 45 -0.18 11.47 -2.91
C LEU A 45 -0.22 11.02 -1.45
N HIS A 46 -0.87 11.80 -0.57
CA HIS A 46 -1.03 11.46 0.83
C HIS A 46 -1.84 10.17 1.02
N THR A 47 -2.97 9.99 0.34
CA THR A 47 -3.75 8.75 0.44
C THR A 47 -3.03 7.57 -0.22
N GLY A 48 -2.46 7.76 -1.42
CA GLY A 48 -1.77 6.70 -2.17
C GLY A 48 -0.52 6.18 -1.47
N LEU A 49 0.33 7.07 -0.93
CA LEU A 49 1.57 6.69 -0.27
C LEU A 49 1.37 6.13 1.14
N ASN A 50 0.18 6.31 1.74
CA ASN A 50 -0.23 5.68 2.99
C ASN A 50 -0.88 4.29 2.79
N ASN A 51 -0.79 3.70 1.59
CA ASN A 51 -1.25 2.34 1.35
C ASN A 51 -0.35 1.30 2.05
N ILE A 52 -0.75 0.86 3.24
CA ILE A 52 -0.03 -0.17 4.02
C ILE A 52 -0.07 -1.56 3.34
N GLY A 53 -1.11 -1.84 2.54
CA GLY A 53 -1.21 -3.08 1.78
C GLY A 53 -0.01 -3.31 0.86
N ALA A 54 0.56 -2.22 0.33
CA ALA A 54 1.76 -2.24 -0.51
C ALA A 54 2.98 -2.88 0.19
N ILE A 55 3.09 -2.73 1.50
CA ILE A 55 4.19 -3.28 2.29
C ILE A 55 3.87 -4.69 2.77
N PHE A 56 2.63 -4.92 3.19
CA PHE A 56 2.26 -6.16 3.87
C PHE A 56 2.08 -7.30 2.88
N HIS A 57 1.22 -7.10 1.88
CA HIS A 57 0.77 -8.24 1.08
C HIS A 57 1.85 -8.83 0.18
N PRO A 58 2.61 -8.05 -0.62
CA PRO A 58 3.60 -8.64 -1.51
C PRO A 58 4.77 -9.26 -0.76
N ALA A 59 5.23 -8.62 0.31
CA ALA A 59 6.37 -9.11 1.10
C ALA A 59 6.04 -10.44 1.78
N ILE A 60 4.92 -10.51 2.51
CA ILE A 60 4.50 -11.73 3.20
C ILE A 60 4.25 -12.86 2.18
N SER A 61 3.57 -12.54 1.06
CA SER A 61 3.25 -13.55 0.04
C SER A 61 4.51 -14.12 -0.61
N MET A 62 5.44 -13.27 -1.06
CA MET A 62 6.65 -13.73 -1.73
C MET A 62 7.60 -14.47 -0.79
N LEU A 63 7.74 -14.01 0.46
CA LEU A 63 8.61 -14.65 1.45
C LEU A 63 8.03 -15.96 2.00
N ASN A 64 6.74 -16.23 1.76
CA ASN A 64 6.07 -17.48 2.10
C ASN A 64 5.57 -18.26 0.87
N ALA A 65 6.10 -17.97 -0.33
CA ALA A 65 5.69 -18.57 -1.60
C ALA A 65 5.57 -20.11 -1.54
N GLY A 66 6.64 -20.79 -1.09
CA GLY A 66 6.64 -22.25 -0.97
C GLY A 66 5.62 -22.77 0.04
N TRP A 67 5.37 -22.03 1.14
CA TRP A 67 4.39 -22.43 2.15
C TRP A 67 2.95 -22.26 1.66
N ILE A 68 2.68 -21.16 0.95
CA ILE A 68 1.40 -20.92 0.26
C ILE A 68 1.07 -22.08 -0.68
N GLU A 69 2.01 -22.48 -1.53
CA GLU A 69 1.78 -23.52 -2.53
C GLU A 69 1.69 -24.92 -1.93
N ALA A 70 2.55 -25.24 -0.95
CA ALA A 70 2.60 -26.55 -0.30
C ALA A 70 1.43 -26.79 0.65
N ARG A 71 0.99 -25.76 1.40
CA ARG A 71 -0.10 -25.86 2.38
C ARG A 71 -1.45 -25.37 1.84
N LYS A 72 -1.52 -24.92 0.59
CA LYS A 72 -2.74 -24.33 0.00
C LYS A 72 -3.33 -23.21 0.87
N GLY A 73 -2.44 -22.39 1.45
CA GLY A 73 -2.82 -21.26 2.29
C GLY A 73 -3.27 -21.63 3.72
N GLU A 74 -3.14 -22.90 4.14
CA GLU A 74 -3.48 -23.37 5.49
C GLU A 74 -2.42 -22.99 6.53
N PHE A 75 -2.22 -21.68 6.68
CA PHE A 75 -1.52 -21.02 7.78
C PHE A 75 -2.01 -19.57 7.89
N GLN A 76 -1.91 -18.99 9.08
CA GLN A 76 -2.29 -17.62 9.39
C GLN A 76 -1.34 -16.64 8.71
N PHE A 77 -1.84 -15.89 7.73
CA PHE A 77 -1.03 -15.04 6.85
C PHE A 77 -0.16 -14.05 7.63
N TYR A 78 -0.74 -13.39 8.64
CA TYR A 78 -0.03 -12.42 9.45
C TYR A 78 0.70 -13.05 10.64
N LEU A 79 0.04 -13.96 11.38
CA LEU A 79 0.57 -14.46 12.65
C LEU A 79 1.60 -15.59 12.50
N GLU A 80 1.53 -16.36 11.42
CA GLU A 80 2.52 -17.40 11.12
C GLU A 80 3.43 -16.98 9.96
N GLY A 81 2.91 -16.21 9.00
CA GLY A 81 3.69 -15.73 7.84
C GLY A 81 4.66 -14.59 8.14
N VAL A 82 4.45 -13.82 9.22
CA VAL A 82 5.37 -12.74 9.63
C VAL A 82 6.29 -13.27 10.73
N THR A 83 7.41 -13.85 10.34
CA THR A 83 8.48 -14.24 11.28
C THR A 83 9.43 -13.07 11.57
N PRO A 84 10.33 -13.14 12.56
CA PRO A 84 11.23 -12.02 12.90
C PRO A 84 12.05 -11.50 11.71
N THR A 85 12.51 -12.37 10.81
CA THR A 85 13.26 -11.96 9.62
C THR A 85 12.34 -11.31 8.58
N VAL A 86 11.13 -11.84 8.38
CA VAL A 86 10.13 -11.24 7.48
C VAL A 86 9.74 -9.85 7.97
N ALA A 87 9.52 -9.67 9.28
CA ALA A 87 9.22 -8.37 9.87
C ALA A 87 10.34 -7.34 9.63
N ARG A 88 11.62 -7.72 9.81
CA ARG A 88 12.76 -6.82 9.51
C ARG A 88 12.82 -6.42 8.04
N ILE A 89 12.50 -7.33 7.12
CA ILE A 89 12.40 -6.99 5.69
C ILE A 89 11.26 -6.00 5.47
N MET A 90 10.08 -6.25 6.04
CA MET A 90 8.93 -5.33 5.95
C MET A 90 9.25 -3.94 6.50
N GLU A 91 10.00 -3.84 7.61
CA GLU A 91 10.45 -2.56 8.16
C GLU A 91 11.37 -1.80 7.20
N VAL A 92 12.23 -2.50 6.45
CA VAL A 92 13.05 -1.87 5.38
C VAL A 92 12.17 -1.34 4.26
N LEU A 93 11.21 -2.14 3.77
CA LEU A 93 10.29 -1.71 2.70
C LEU A 93 9.45 -0.51 3.14
N ASP A 94 8.97 -0.51 4.38
CA ASP A 94 8.20 0.57 4.94
C ASP A 94 9.01 1.87 5.05
N ARG A 95 10.28 1.76 5.49
CA ARG A 95 11.20 2.90 5.53
C ARG A 95 11.45 3.48 4.15
N GLU A 96 11.64 2.63 3.14
CA GLU A 96 11.78 3.08 1.74
C GLU A 96 10.52 3.83 1.29
N ARG A 97 9.31 3.28 1.54
CA ARG A 97 8.04 3.97 1.23
C ARG A 97 7.92 5.32 1.92
N VAL A 98 8.20 5.41 3.21
CA VAL A 98 8.12 6.69 3.96
C VAL A 98 9.15 7.70 3.44
N THR A 99 10.33 7.22 3.02
CA THR A 99 11.37 8.09 2.45
C THR A 99 10.96 8.60 1.07
N VAL A 100 10.38 7.75 0.21
CA VAL A 100 9.80 8.16 -1.08
C VAL A 100 8.69 9.19 -0.85
N ALA A 101 7.81 8.96 0.11
CA ALA A 101 6.75 9.90 0.45
C ALA A 101 7.32 11.26 0.88
N SER A 102 8.36 11.25 1.70
CA SER A 102 9.03 12.47 2.17
C SER A 102 9.69 13.23 1.01
N ALA A 103 10.27 12.53 0.03
CA ALA A 103 10.88 13.15 -1.16
C ALA A 103 9.87 13.93 -2.02
N VAL A 104 8.58 13.58 -1.94
CA VAL A 104 7.50 14.31 -2.59
C VAL A 104 6.66 15.14 -1.60
N GLY A 105 7.23 15.49 -0.44
CA GLY A 105 6.59 16.40 0.52
C GLY A 105 5.40 15.80 1.29
N VAL A 106 5.28 14.47 1.33
CA VAL A 106 4.23 13.76 2.08
C VAL A 106 4.81 13.16 3.36
N ARG A 107 4.24 13.53 4.51
CA ARG A 107 4.51 12.86 5.79
C ARG A 107 3.65 11.60 5.90
N ALA A 108 4.16 10.49 5.38
CA ALA A 108 3.49 9.20 5.48
C ALA A 108 3.63 8.60 6.89
N THR A 109 2.58 7.93 7.35
CA THR A 109 2.56 7.16 8.61
C THR A 109 3.28 5.84 8.40
N THR A 110 4.21 5.48 9.28
CA THR A 110 4.88 4.15 9.23
C THR A 110 3.88 3.01 9.47
N ALA A 111 4.20 1.80 9.03
CA ALA A 111 3.36 0.62 9.25
C ALA A 111 3.05 0.37 10.74
N LYS A 112 4.04 0.58 11.62
CA LYS A 112 3.87 0.43 13.07
C LYS A 112 2.95 1.51 13.64
N GLU A 113 3.15 2.77 13.26
CA GLU A 113 2.25 3.87 13.68
C GLU A 113 0.82 3.65 13.15
N TRP A 114 0.69 3.11 11.93
CA TRP A 114 -0.60 2.83 11.34
C TRP A 114 -1.34 1.69 12.09
N LEU A 115 -0.64 0.61 12.47
CA LEU A 115 -1.24 -0.45 13.30
C LEU A 115 -1.74 0.11 14.64
N GLN A 116 -0.97 1.01 15.25
CA GLN A 116 -1.38 1.68 16.47
C GLN A 116 -2.61 2.57 16.26
N MET A 117 -2.61 3.40 15.22
CA MET A 117 -3.71 4.33 14.93
C MET A 117 -4.99 3.60 14.52
N ALA A 118 -4.89 2.60 13.64
CA ALA A 118 -6.04 1.93 13.04
C ALA A 118 -6.63 0.84 13.95
N TYR A 119 -5.82 0.24 14.83
CA TYR A 119 -6.21 -0.95 15.58
C TYR A 119 -5.79 -0.98 17.05
N LEU A 120 -5.17 0.10 17.56
CA LEU A 120 -4.62 0.18 18.92
C LEU A 120 -3.59 -0.93 19.22
N ALA A 121 -3.00 -1.50 18.17
CA ALA A 121 -2.02 -2.57 18.28
C ALA A 121 -0.62 -1.99 18.47
N LYS A 122 -0.07 -2.17 19.68
CA LYS A 122 1.26 -1.67 20.09
C LYS A 122 2.30 -2.77 20.07
N GLY A 123 3.57 -2.35 20.00
CA GLY A 123 4.72 -3.23 20.11
C GLY A 123 6.01 -2.45 19.97
N ASP A 124 7.10 -3.01 20.50
CA ASP A 124 8.43 -2.40 20.37
C ASP A 124 8.89 -2.48 18.90
N THR A 125 8.61 -3.60 18.25
CA THR A 125 8.90 -3.88 16.83
C THR A 125 7.63 -3.95 15.97
N LEU A 126 7.78 -3.96 14.64
CA LEU A 126 6.65 -4.22 13.74
C LEU A 126 6.08 -5.63 13.95
N LEU A 127 6.93 -6.62 14.27
CA LEU A 127 6.52 -7.98 14.58
C LEU A 127 5.51 -7.99 15.74
N ASP A 128 5.87 -7.34 16.86
CA ASP A 128 5.05 -7.29 18.06
C ASP A 128 3.69 -6.62 17.77
N ALA A 129 3.71 -5.49 17.05
CA ALA A 129 2.49 -4.77 16.69
C ALA A 129 1.55 -5.63 15.81
N ILE A 130 2.10 -6.38 14.85
CA ILE A 130 1.30 -7.31 14.02
C ILE A 130 0.71 -8.43 14.87
N HIS A 131 1.49 -9.02 15.79
CA HIS A 131 1.03 -10.13 16.63
C HIS A 131 0.00 -9.70 17.69
N ASN A 132 0.06 -8.43 18.12
CA ASN A 132 -0.90 -7.85 19.06
C ASN A 132 -2.21 -7.41 18.39
N GLN A 133 -2.28 -7.39 17.05
CA GLN A 133 -3.51 -7.10 16.32
C GLN A 133 -4.45 -8.31 16.32
N GLN A 134 -5.43 -8.31 17.23
CA GLN A 134 -6.42 -9.37 17.36
C GLN A 134 -7.23 -9.63 16.08
N GLY A 135 -7.44 -8.59 15.26
CA GLY A 135 -8.17 -8.69 14.00
C GLY A 135 -7.50 -9.56 12.94
N TYR A 136 -6.22 -9.93 13.13
CA TYR A 136 -5.50 -10.82 12.21
C TYR A 136 -5.64 -12.30 12.53
N ARG A 137 -6.20 -12.66 13.69
CA ARG A 137 -6.51 -14.05 14.02
C ARG A 137 -7.61 -14.59 13.10
N GLY A 138 -7.41 -15.80 12.60
CA GLY A 138 -8.26 -16.47 11.64
C GLY A 138 -8.00 -16.09 10.18
N ILE A 139 -7.12 -15.13 9.88
CA ILE A 139 -6.85 -14.75 8.49
C ILE A 139 -5.80 -15.69 7.89
N ASN A 140 -6.25 -16.67 7.13
CA ASN A 140 -5.38 -17.58 6.40
C ASN A 140 -4.79 -16.93 5.14
N ALA A 141 -3.63 -17.44 4.72
CA ALA A 141 -3.01 -17.07 3.46
C ALA A 141 -3.88 -17.50 2.25
N PRO A 142 -3.75 -16.84 1.09
CA PRO A 142 -4.40 -17.32 -0.13
C PRO A 142 -3.87 -18.71 -0.52
N PRO A 143 -4.64 -19.52 -1.24
CA PRO A 143 -4.24 -20.89 -1.59
C PRO A 143 -3.17 -20.97 -2.69
N THR A 144 -2.94 -19.86 -3.40
CA THR A 144 -1.96 -19.76 -4.49
C THR A 144 -1.35 -18.36 -4.52
N LEU A 145 -0.20 -18.21 -5.19
CA LEU A 145 0.39 -16.90 -5.45
C LEU A 145 -0.35 -16.07 -6.50
N LEU A 146 -1.19 -16.70 -7.34
CA LEU A 146 -2.10 -16.00 -8.25
C LEU A 146 -3.26 -15.38 -7.46
N HIS A 147 -2.95 -14.33 -6.72
CA HIS A 147 -3.84 -13.63 -5.82
C HIS A 147 -3.58 -12.12 -5.88
N ARG A 148 -4.58 -11.31 -5.53
CA ARG A 148 -4.50 -9.83 -5.56
C ARG A 148 -3.33 -9.25 -4.77
N TYR A 149 -2.90 -9.95 -3.73
CA TYR A 149 -1.68 -9.62 -2.96
C TYR A 149 -0.43 -9.47 -3.81
N ILE A 150 -0.39 -10.08 -5.00
CA ILE A 150 0.64 -9.86 -6.01
C ILE A 150 0.05 -9.17 -7.23
N THR A 151 -1.04 -9.70 -7.81
CA THR A 151 -1.55 -9.23 -9.12
C THR A 151 -2.11 -7.81 -9.11
N GLU A 152 -2.47 -7.29 -7.94
CA GLU A 152 -2.93 -5.92 -7.74
C GLU A 152 -1.86 -5.09 -7.02
N ASP A 153 -1.41 -5.54 -5.84
CA ASP A 153 -0.55 -4.72 -4.98
C ASP A 153 0.85 -4.48 -5.56
N VAL A 154 1.40 -5.39 -6.37
CA VAL A 154 2.69 -5.16 -7.03
C VAL A 154 2.56 -4.08 -8.12
N PRO A 155 1.75 -4.25 -9.18
CA PRO A 155 1.66 -3.26 -10.25
C PRO A 155 0.98 -1.95 -9.85
N MET A 156 0.06 -1.97 -8.89
CA MET A 156 -0.75 -0.79 -8.52
C MET A 156 -0.24 -0.06 -7.28
N SER A 157 0.67 -0.68 -6.50
CA SER A 157 1.21 -0.07 -5.28
C SER A 157 2.74 -0.06 -5.22
N LEU A 158 3.41 -1.23 -5.27
CA LEU A 158 4.88 -1.25 -5.17
C LEU A 158 5.57 -0.58 -6.36
N VAL A 159 5.14 -0.89 -7.59
CA VAL A 159 5.70 -0.28 -8.81
C VAL A 159 5.56 1.24 -8.82
N PRO A 160 4.40 1.86 -8.53
CA PRO A 160 4.32 3.32 -8.48
C PRO A 160 5.19 3.94 -7.39
N ILE A 161 5.28 3.33 -6.20
CA ILE A 161 6.16 3.84 -5.12
C ILE A 161 7.63 3.74 -5.54
N ALA A 162 8.05 2.61 -6.10
CA ALA A 162 9.41 2.43 -6.57
C ALA A 162 9.75 3.35 -7.74
N SER A 163 8.81 3.56 -8.67
CA SER A 163 8.94 4.50 -9.79
C SER A 163 9.11 5.95 -9.33
N LEU A 164 8.34 6.37 -8.31
CA LEU A 164 8.51 7.68 -7.66
C LEU A 164 9.90 7.80 -7.02
N GLY A 165 10.33 6.77 -6.29
CA GLY A 165 11.65 6.74 -5.67
C GLY A 165 12.78 6.89 -6.68
N LYS A 166 12.72 6.14 -7.78
CA LYS A 166 13.68 6.25 -8.90
C LYS A 166 13.72 7.66 -9.49
N ARG A 167 12.55 8.29 -9.70
CA ARG A 167 12.46 9.64 -10.30
C ARG A 167 13.03 10.73 -9.39
N TYR A 168 12.86 10.60 -8.08
CA TYR A 168 13.24 11.62 -7.11
C TYR A 168 14.46 11.25 -6.25
N GLY A 169 15.29 10.30 -6.74
CA GLY A 169 16.61 10.02 -6.16
C GLY A 169 16.59 9.20 -4.86
N VAL A 170 15.50 8.51 -4.55
CA VAL A 170 15.40 7.63 -3.38
C VAL A 170 15.70 6.18 -3.79
N SER A 171 16.67 5.57 -3.12
CA SER A 171 16.97 4.14 -3.28
C SER A 171 15.86 3.28 -2.67
N VAL A 172 15.30 2.38 -3.47
CA VAL A 172 14.17 1.50 -3.12
C VAL A 172 14.52 0.01 -3.37
N ARG A 173 15.77 -0.37 -3.10
CA ARG A 173 16.33 -1.69 -3.45
C ARG A 173 15.57 -2.84 -2.79
N GLY A 174 15.01 -2.64 -1.61
CA GLY A 174 14.13 -3.60 -0.96
C GLY A 174 12.88 -3.85 -1.79
N MET A 175 12.14 -2.79 -2.14
CA MET A 175 10.94 -2.88 -2.97
C MET A 175 11.25 -3.46 -4.35
N ASP A 176 12.34 -3.03 -4.99
CA ASP A 176 12.80 -3.56 -6.28
C ASP A 176 13.03 -5.08 -6.23
N SER A 177 13.57 -5.58 -5.12
CA SER A 177 13.81 -7.02 -4.92
C SER A 177 12.49 -7.79 -4.87
N ILE A 178 11.49 -7.29 -4.15
CA ILE A 178 10.16 -7.93 -4.08
C ILE A 178 9.44 -7.86 -5.43
N ILE A 179 9.50 -6.72 -6.14
CA ILE A 179 8.94 -6.59 -7.49
C ILE A 179 9.61 -7.59 -8.43
N ARG A 180 10.95 -7.68 -8.40
CA ARG A 180 11.71 -8.60 -9.26
C ARG A 180 11.34 -10.06 -9.03
N LEU A 181 11.27 -10.48 -7.77
CA LEU A 181 10.83 -11.84 -7.41
C LEU A 181 9.40 -12.10 -7.88
N SER A 182 8.50 -11.11 -7.72
CA SER A 182 7.11 -11.21 -8.18
C SER A 182 7.04 -11.35 -9.71
N CYS A 183 7.86 -10.61 -10.46
CA CYS A 183 7.92 -10.73 -11.92
C CYS A 183 8.35 -12.13 -12.36
N ILE A 184 9.35 -12.71 -11.69
CA ILE A 184 9.84 -14.06 -11.97
C ILE A 184 8.75 -15.08 -11.63
N ALA A 185 8.18 -15.02 -10.43
CA ALA A 185 7.18 -15.96 -9.96
C ALA A 185 5.94 -16.00 -10.86
N HIS A 186 5.52 -14.85 -11.39
CA HIS A 186 4.32 -14.73 -12.23
C HIS A 186 4.62 -14.70 -13.73
N SER A 187 5.89 -14.87 -14.13
CA SER A 187 6.33 -14.72 -15.53
C SER A 187 5.75 -13.46 -16.19
N THR A 188 5.72 -12.37 -15.44
CA THR A 188 5.00 -11.14 -15.78
C THR A 188 5.89 -9.94 -15.50
N ASP A 189 6.10 -9.08 -16.50
CA ASP A 189 6.80 -7.82 -16.27
C ASP A 189 5.87 -6.79 -15.61
N TYR A 190 5.97 -6.67 -14.29
CA TYR A 190 5.20 -5.70 -13.52
C TYR A 190 5.69 -4.26 -13.67
N TRP A 191 6.92 -4.02 -14.11
CA TRP A 191 7.36 -2.66 -14.45
C TRP A 191 6.66 -2.16 -15.72
N ARG A 192 6.44 -3.06 -16.69
CA ARG A 192 5.67 -2.74 -17.90
C ARG A 192 4.16 -2.66 -17.65
N ARG A 193 3.61 -3.52 -16.79
CA ARG A 193 2.15 -3.57 -16.52
C ARG A 193 1.68 -2.62 -15.43
N GLY A 194 2.58 -2.24 -14.53
CA GLY A 194 2.28 -1.41 -13.38
C GLY A 194 2.21 0.07 -13.70
N ARG A 195 1.78 0.85 -12.72
CA ARG A 195 1.71 2.30 -12.81
C ARG A 195 3.08 2.89 -12.56
N THR A 196 3.82 3.21 -13.62
CA THR A 196 5.07 3.97 -13.52
C THR A 196 4.79 5.46 -13.67
N MET A 197 5.74 6.30 -13.26
CA MET A 197 5.70 7.75 -13.50
C MET A 197 5.53 8.06 -14.99
N GLU A 198 6.23 7.32 -15.85
CA GLU A 198 6.12 7.40 -17.31
C GLU A 198 4.71 7.00 -17.78
N GLY A 199 4.20 5.86 -17.32
CA GLY A 199 2.87 5.35 -17.69
C GLY A 199 1.72 6.22 -17.19
N LEU A 200 1.96 7.03 -16.15
CA LEU A 200 1.02 8.04 -15.65
C LEU A 200 1.18 9.41 -16.33
N GLY A 201 2.16 9.59 -17.22
CA GLY A 201 2.40 10.85 -17.94
C GLY A 201 2.95 11.97 -17.05
N ILE A 202 3.50 11.65 -15.88
CA ILE A 202 3.97 12.63 -14.89
C ILE A 202 5.48 12.55 -14.63
N GLU A 203 6.21 11.71 -15.37
CA GLU A 203 7.66 11.56 -15.24
C GLU A 203 8.44 12.88 -15.38
N PRO A 204 8.11 13.81 -16.31
CA PRO A 204 8.88 15.05 -16.44
C PRO A 204 8.83 15.94 -15.19
N LEU A 205 7.73 15.87 -14.42
CA LEU A 205 7.44 16.82 -13.34
C LEU A 205 8.50 16.78 -12.23
N SER A 206 9.03 17.95 -11.90
CA SER A 206 9.71 18.21 -10.63
C SER A 206 8.78 17.98 -9.44
N VAL A 207 9.34 17.91 -8.23
CA VAL A 207 8.52 17.74 -7.02
C VAL A 207 7.51 18.88 -6.87
N SER A 208 7.91 20.13 -7.14
CA SER A 208 7.01 21.28 -7.07
C SER A 208 5.88 21.22 -8.09
N GLU A 209 6.17 20.81 -9.33
CA GLU A 209 5.16 20.68 -10.38
C GLU A 209 4.22 19.51 -10.09
N LEU A 210 4.72 18.37 -9.60
CA LEU A 210 3.87 17.25 -9.17
C LEU A 210 2.92 17.67 -8.05
N ARG A 211 3.41 18.44 -7.07
CA ARG A 211 2.59 18.96 -5.96
C ARG A 211 1.55 19.95 -6.45
N ALA A 212 1.92 20.84 -7.38
CA ALA A 212 1.00 21.78 -8.00
C ALA A 212 -0.09 21.05 -8.81
N TYR A 213 0.30 20.08 -9.64
CA TYR A 213 -0.61 19.25 -10.42
C TYR A 213 -1.62 18.52 -9.52
N VAL A 214 -1.16 17.88 -8.45
CA VAL A 214 -2.03 17.17 -7.52
C VAL A 214 -3.02 18.10 -6.81
N ARG A 215 -2.60 19.34 -6.51
CA ARG A 215 -3.44 20.32 -5.83
C ARG A 215 -4.44 21.00 -6.76
N GLU A 216 -3.99 21.37 -7.96
CA GLU A 216 -4.71 22.27 -8.88
C GLU A 216 -5.32 21.57 -10.09
N GLY A 217 -4.78 20.40 -10.48
CA GLY A 217 -5.25 19.60 -11.61
C GLY A 217 -4.68 20.06 -12.96
N ILE A 218 -3.74 21.00 -12.97
CA ILE A 218 -3.19 21.63 -14.16
C ILE A 218 -1.71 21.25 -14.29
N ILE A 219 -1.29 20.87 -15.49
CA ILE A 219 0.12 20.73 -15.87
C ILE A 219 0.43 21.93 -16.74
N GLU A 220 1.27 22.84 -16.26
CA GLU A 220 1.82 23.93 -17.06
C GLU A 220 3.02 23.35 -17.84
N TYR A 221 2.93 23.34 -19.17
CA TYR A 221 4.01 22.93 -20.09
C TYR A 221 4.74 24.15 -20.63
#